data_AF-A0A8C5C704-F1
#
_entry.id   AF-A0A8C5C704-F1
#
_cell.length_a   1.000
_cell.length_b   1.000
_cell.length_c   1.000
_cell.angle_alpha   90.00
_cell.angle_beta   90.00
_cell.angle_gamma   90.00
#
_symmetry.space_group_name_H-M   'P 1'
#
loop_
_entity.id
_entity.type
_entity.pdbx_description
1 polymer ?
#
loop_
_entity_poly.entity_id
_entity_poly.type
_entity_poly.pdbx_seq_one_letter_code
_entity_poly.pdbx_strand_id
1 'polypeptide(L)'
;MDRRFLLTFLFCSVSWIFFWEVRWKKGKESQIQEWLKGHRLSKYRHLFEDVQTLEELSLSVLSRLEEVVKEQQRWREIAEANFQLLRDLAFQEWLCSQSLEHYYHTLQALGCLNLDDLAQFDSQLQLSLAAWGYYYEDYIRLSRGVKVLQASRGSRDQDYEIRLVHSLAKRRLNEKWSFAGALIFGCTVALCFLIKDLMFYVIGGITVSIIAFVFTIKFLCELAARVVSFLQNEDPGRRGDRSIYDYVRGNYLDPRSCKVSWDWKDPQEVGQTMSFRVHVRRWRRLDLCTTFFFLN
;
A
#
# COMPACT_ATOMS: atom_id res chain seq x y z
N MET A 1 12.49 -15.64 4.12
CA MET A 1 11.91 -14.34 4.50
C MET A 1 12.60 -13.90 5.78
N ASP A 2 13.33 -12.78 5.76
CA ASP A 2 14.19 -12.42 6.87
C ASP A 2 13.38 -12.04 8.12
N ARG A 3 13.67 -12.70 9.24
CA ARG A 3 13.13 -12.34 10.57
C ARG A 3 13.27 -10.84 10.89
N ARG A 4 14.29 -10.20 10.31
CA ARG A 4 14.56 -8.76 10.45
C ARG A 4 13.46 -7.89 9.84
N PHE A 5 12.91 -8.26 8.68
CA PHE A 5 11.83 -7.51 8.03
C PHE A 5 10.51 -7.53 8.81
N LEU A 6 10.16 -8.69 9.38
CA LEU A 6 8.97 -8.83 10.23
C LEU A 6 9.12 -8.02 11.52
N LEU A 7 10.31 -8.03 12.14
CA LEU A 7 10.60 -7.25 13.33
C LEU A 7 10.56 -5.73 13.06
N THR A 8 11.12 -5.27 11.94
CA THR A 8 11.05 -3.84 11.57
C THR A 8 9.62 -3.42 11.29
N PHE A 9 8.82 -4.27 10.64
CA PHE A 9 7.42 -3.96 10.36
C PHE A 9 6.59 -3.87 11.64
N LEU A 10 6.73 -4.85 12.54
CA LEU A 10 6.09 -4.81 13.85
C LEU A 10 6.51 -3.56 14.63
N PHE A 11 7.80 -3.26 14.67
CA PHE A 11 8.32 -2.08 15.35
C PHE A 11 7.79 -0.76 14.76
N CYS A 12 7.70 -0.65 13.44
CA CYS A 12 7.11 0.49 12.75
C CYS A 12 5.62 0.63 13.04
N SER A 13 4.86 -0.46 13.02
CA SER A 13 3.42 -0.44 13.33
C SER A 13 3.15 -0.01 14.77
N VAL A 14 3.90 -0.54 15.73
CA VAL A 14 3.79 -0.20 17.15
C VAL A 14 4.23 1.25 17.40
N SER A 15 5.33 1.68 16.78
CA SER A 15 5.82 3.05 16.90
C SER A 15 4.85 4.06 16.29
N TRP A 16 4.16 3.70 15.20
CA TRP A 16 3.14 4.55 14.58
C TRP A 16 1.87 4.65 15.43
N ILE A 17 1.43 3.53 16.03
CA ILE A 17 0.31 3.52 16.99
C ILE A 17 0.67 4.42 18.19
N PHE A 18 1.87 4.26 18.74
CA PHE A 18 2.33 5.07 19.86
C PHE A 18 2.44 6.56 19.49
N PHE A 19 2.92 6.87 18.29
CA PHE A 19 2.97 8.24 17.78
C PHE A 19 1.58 8.85 17.64
N TRP A 20 0.60 8.09 17.12
CA TRP A 20 -0.79 8.54 17.03
C TRP A 20 -1.42 8.73 18.40
N GLU A 21 -1.16 7.83 19.35
CA GLU A 21 -1.60 7.95 20.74
C GLU A 21 -1.05 9.23 21.38
N VAL A 22 0.24 9.49 21.22
CA VAL A 22 0.89 10.72 21.72
C VAL A 22 0.33 11.97 21.06
N ARG A 23 0.11 11.94 19.73
CA ARG A 23 -0.46 13.06 18.99
C ARG A 23 -1.89 13.36 19.43
N TRP A 24 -2.71 12.32 19.58
CA TRP A 24 -4.09 12.43 20.07
C TRP A 24 -4.13 13.01 21.48
N LYS A 25 -3.31 12.45 22.39
CA LYS A 25 -3.19 12.94 23.77
C LYS A 25 -2.78 14.40 23.80
N LYS A 26 -1.79 14.81 23.00
CA LYS A 26 -1.31 16.20 22.94
C LYS A 26 -2.40 17.18 22.49
N GLY A 27 -3.20 16.81 21.49
CA GLY A 27 -4.30 17.65 21.00
C GLY A 27 -5.44 17.81 22.03
N LYS A 28 -5.77 16.74 22.75
CA LYS A 28 -6.82 16.79 23.79
C LYS A 28 -6.34 17.46 25.07
N GLU A 29 -5.10 17.24 25.46
CA GLU A 29 -4.47 17.91 26.60
C GLU A 29 -4.37 19.43 26.35
N SER A 30 -4.14 19.89 25.11
CA SER A 30 -4.21 21.32 24.80
C SER A 30 -5.62 21.90 24.98
N GLN A 31 -6.68 21.18 24.61
CA GLN A 31 -8.07 21.63 24.82
C GLN A 31 -8.41 21.74 26.31
N ILE A 32 -8.01 20.74 27.10
CA ILE A 32 -8.18 20.74 28.56
C ILE A 32 -7.41 21.90 29.19
N GLN A 33 -6.15 22.11 28.79
CA GLN A 33 -5.34 23.22 29.29
C GLN A 33 -5.91 24.58 28.93
N GLU A 34 -6.42 24.74 27.71
CA GLU A 34 -7.03 25.99 27.24
C GLU A 34 -8.29 26.31 28.06
N TRP A 35 -9.16 25.32 28.27
CA TRP A 35 -10.35 25.48 29.11
C TRP A 35 -10.00 25.80 30.57
N LEU A 36 -9.04 25.07 31.16
CA LEU A 36 -8.56 25.32 32.53
C LEU A 36 -7.90 26.70 32.67
N LYS A 37 -7.17 27.16 31.64
CA LYS A 37 -6.54 28.49 31.63
C LYS A 37 -7.60 29.59 31.50
N GLY A 38 -8.61 29.39 30.65
CA GLY A 38 -9.73 30.31 30.49
C GLY A 38 -10.47 30.59 31.80
N HIS A 39 -10.65 29.56 32.62
CA HIS A 39 -11.37 29.64 33.89
C HIS A 39 -10.46 29.82 35.13
N ARG A 40 -9.16 30.11 34.94
CA ARG A 40 -8.16 30.28 36.02
C ARG A 40 -8.00 29.06 36.94
N LEU A 41 -8.33 27.87 36.45
CA LEU A 41 -8.24 26.58 37.15
C LEU A 41 -6.92 25.85 36.94
N SER A 42 -5.94 26.50 36.31
CA SER A 42 -4.61 25.93 36.05
C SER A 42 -3.90 25.41 37.32
N LYS A 43 -4.21 25.97 38.50
CA LYS A 43 -3.69 25.54 39.80
C LYS A 43 -4.14 24.13 40.20
N TYR A 44 -5.32 23.71 39.74
CA TYR A 44 -5.94 22.42 40.07
C TYR A 44 -5.66 21.34 39.02
N ARG A 45 -4.75 21.59 38.07
CA ARG A 45 -4.40 20.63 37.02
C ARG A 45 -3.99 19.26 37.56
N HIS A 46 -3.32 19.23 38.71
CA HIS A 46 -2.89 18.00 39.37
C HIS A 46 -4.07 17.07 39.73
N LEU A 47 -5.28 17.62 39.93
CA LEU A 47 -6.48 16.84 40.19
C LEU A 47 -7.04 16.19 38.93
N PHE A 48 -6.55 16.50 37.74
CA PHE A 48 -7.11 16.05 36.46
C PHE A 48 -6.10 15.29 35.60
N GLU A 49 -4.99 14.82 36.17
CA GLU A 49 -3.95 14.08 35.41
C GLU A 49 -4.45 12.77 34.79
N ASP A 50 -5.47 12.16 35.40
CA ASP A 50 -6.06 10.90 34.93
C ASP A 50 -7.08 11.09 33.79
N VAL A 51 -7.51 12.32 33.54
CA VAL A 51 -8.62 12.62 32.62
C VAL A 51 -8.10 12.78 31.20
N GLN A 52 -8.58 11.94 30.27
CA GLN A 52 -8.06 11.88 28.90
C GLN A 52 -8.85 12.78 27.93
N THR A 53 -10.08 13.14 28.28
CA THR A 53 -11.01 13.84 27.39
C THR A 53 -11.70 15.01 28.10
N LEU A 54 -12.09 16.03 27.32
CA LEU A 54 -12.79 17.21 27.86
C LEU A 54 -14.18 16.82 28.39
N GLU A 55 -14.76 15.78 27.81
CA GLU A 55 -16.03 15.18 28.18
C GLU A 55 -15.98 14.53 29.57
N GLU A 56 -14.97 13.68 29.83
CA GLU A 56 -14.74 13.11 31.17
C GLU A 56 -14.42 14.19 32.21
N LEU A 57 -13.75 15.27 31.78
CA LEU A 57 -13.50 16.43 32.62
C LEU A 57 -14.82 17.09 33.03
N SER A 58 -15.73 17.34 32.09
CA SER A 58 -17.04 17.96 32.39
C SER A 58 -17.89 17.15 33.38
N LEU A 59 -17.72 15.81 33.40
CA LEU A 59 -18.44 14.91 34.30
C LEU A 59 -17.78 14.79 35.69
N SER A 60 -16.46 14.95 35.78
CA SER A 60 -15.68 14.74 37.01
C SER A 60 -15.23 16.02 37.71
N VAL A 61 -15.32 17.18 37.04
CA VAL A 61 -14.93 18.50 37.57
C VAL A 61 -15.70 18.84 38.83
N LEU A 62 -17.03 18.67 38.82
CA LEU A 62 -17.87 19.01 39.97
C LEU A 62 -17.60 18.08 41.16
N SER A 63 -17.50 16.77 40.96
CA SER A 63 -17.24 15.86 42.09
C SER A 63 -15.86 16.06 42.71
N ARG A 64 -14.82 16.35 41.90
CA ARG A 64 -13.43 16.46 42.38
C ARG A 64 -13.07 17.83 42.94
N LEU A 65 -13.67 18.91 42.44
CA LEU A 65 -13.41 20.26 42.93
C LEU A 65 -14.30 20.64 44.13
N GLU A 66 -15.43 19.96 44.36
CA GLU A 66 -16.30 20.18 45.52
C GLU A 66 -15.54 19.96 46.84
N GLU A 67 -14.63 18.97 46.86
CA GLU A 67 -13.80 18.66 48.03
C GLU A 67 -12.69 19.70 48.29
N VAL A 68 -12.27 20.44 47.26
CA VAL A 68 -11.06 21.27 47.29
C VAL A 68 -11.36 22.76 47.35
N VAL A 69 -12.46 23.21 46.72
CA VAL A 69 -12.81 24.62 46.62
C VAL A 69 -13.80 24.98 47.72
N LYS A 70 -13.29 25.53 48.83
CA LYS A 70 -14.11 26.03 49.95
C LYS A 70 -14.72 27.42 49.70
N GLU A 71 -14.22 28.15 48.69
CA GLU A 71 -14.74 29.48 48.34
C GLU A 71 -16.03 29.36 47.51
N GLN A 72 -17.17 29.66 48.16
CA GLN A 72 -18.51 29.48 47.57
C GLN A 72 -18.74 30.30 46.28
N GLN A 73 -18.08 31.45 46.13
CA GLN A 73 -18.19 32.29 44.93
C GLN A 73 -17.46 31.68 43.74
N ARG A 74 -16.21 31.24 43.93
CA ARG A 74 -15.45 30.54 42.89
C ARG A 74 -16.11 29.22 42.51
N TRP A 75 -16.68 28.52 43.50
CA TRP A 75 -17.44 27.31 43.25
C TRP A 75 -18.60 27.53 42.28
N ARG A 76 -19.40 28.59 42.49
CA ARG A 76 -20.50 28.94 41.58
C ARG A 76 -20.01 29.24 40.17
N GLU A 77 -18.95 30.04 40.03
CA GLU A 77 -18.38 30.40 38.73
C GLU A 77 -17.89 29.16 37.97
N ILE A 78 -17.22 28.23 38.68
CA ILE A 78 -16.76 26.96 38.10
C ILE A 78 -17.93 26.06 37.73
N ALA A 79 -18.94 25.98 38.60
CA ALA A 79 -20.10 25.15 38.37
C ALA A 79 -20.88 25.64 37.15
N GLU A 80 -21.10 26.95 37.04
CA GLU A 80 -21.77 27.57 35.89
C GLU A 80 -20.99 27.34 34.59
N ALA A 81 -19.66 27.53 34.60
CA ALA A 81 -18.81 27.22 33.46
C ALA A 81 -18.85 25.73 33.07
N ASN A 82 -18.88 24.84 34.06
CA ASN A 82 -19.01 23.40 33.81
C ASN A 82 -20.38 23.03 33.25
N PHE A 83 -21.45 23.65 33.73
CA PHE A 83 -22.80 23.47 33.19
C PHE A 83 -22.92 23.98 31.76
N GLN A 84 -22.31 25.12 31.43
CA GLN A 84 -22.24 25.62 30.06
C GLN A 84 -21.50 24.65 29.15
N LEU A 85 -20.33 24.16 29.56
CA LEU A 85 -19.56 23.15 28.81
C LEU A 85 -20.38 21.87 28.59
N LEU A 86 -21.07 21.40 29.64
CA LEU A 86 -21.89 20.18 29.57
C LEU A 86 -23.06 20.37 28.59
N ARG A 87 -23.71 21.54 28.60
CA ARG A 87 -24.79 21.89 27.67
C ARG A 87 -24.31 21.98 26.23
N ASP A 88 -23.16 22.59 25.99
CA ASP A 88 -22.56 22.69 24.65
C ASP A 88 -22.24 21.29 24.09
N LEU A 89 -21.64 20.41 24.90
CA LEU A 89 -21.32 19.05 24.51
C LEU A 89 -22.58 18.20 24.28
N ALA A 90 -23.59 18.34 25.15
CA ALA A 90 -24.86 17.67 24.99
C ALA A 90 -25.59 18.13 23.71
N PHE A 91 -25.52 19.41 23.37
CA PHE A 91 -26.10 19.97 22.15
C PHE A 91 -25.41 19.41 20.89
N GLN A 92 -24.08 19.32 20.89
CA GLN A 92 -23.31 18.68 19.82
C GLN A 92 -23.74 17.22 19.64
N GLU A 93 -23.74 16.41 20.70
CA GLU A 93 -24.12 15.00 20.60
C GLU A 93 -25.56 14.81 20.13
N TRP A 94 -26.47 15.67 20.58
CA TRP A 94 -27.86 15.59 20.17
C TRP A 94 -28.01 15.82 18.66
N LEU A 95 -27.33 16.83 18.10
CA LEU A 95 -27.31 17.06 16.65
C LEU A 95 -26.70 15.87 15.91
N CYS A 96 -25.61 15.30 16.42
CA CYS A 96 -25.01 14.07 15.89
C CYS A 96 -26.00 12.90 15.88
N SER A 97 -26.76 12.71 16.96
CA SER A 97 -27.76 11.64 17.07
C SER A 97 -28.87 11.76 16.02
N GLN A 98 -29.18 12.98 15.60
CA GLN A 98 -30.19 13.28 14.58
C GLN A 98 -29.61 13.37 13.17
N SER A 99 -28.30 13.10 12.97
CA SER A 99 -27.57 13.29 11.71
C SER A 99 -27.53 14.73 11.21
N LEU A 100 -27.61 15.71 12.11
CA LEU A 100 -27.65 17.15 11.82
C LEU A 100 -26.35 17.87 12.20
N GLU A 101 -25.22 17.16 12.20
CA GLU A 101 -23.90 17.70 12.60
C GLU A 101 -23.51 18.96 11.82
N HIS A 102 -23.79 18.97 10.52
CA HIS A 102 -23.47 20.07 9.61
C HIS A 102 -24.20 21.38 9.95
N TYR A 103 -25.29 21.30 10.73
CA TYR A 103 -26.10 22.45 11.12
C TYR A 103 -25.58 23.16 12.37
N TYR A 104 -24.59 22.59 13.06
CA TYR A 104 -24.08 23.14 14.32
C TYR A 104 -23.66 24.61 14.21
N HIS A 105 -22.85 24.95 13.19
CA HIS A 105 -22.38 26.32 13.00
C HIS A 105 -23.49 27.27 12.58
N THR A 106 -24.48 26.80 11.82
CA THR A 106 -25.62 27.63 11.42
C THR A 106 -26.54 27.91 12.60
N LEU A 107 -26.81 26.91 13.44
CA LEU A 107 -27.59 27.08 14.66
C LEU A 107 -26.88 28.00 15.66
N GLN A 108 -25.55 27.90 15.75
CA GLN A 108 -24.74 28.82 16.55
C GLN A 108 -24.82 30.27 16.03
N ALA A 109 -24.78 30.47 14.71
CA ALA A 109 -24.95 31.80 14.10
C ALA A 109 -26.35 32.40 14.31
N LEU A 110 -27.36 31.53 14.47
CA LEU A 110 -28.73 31.91 14.80
C LEU A 110 -28.94 32.16 16.31
N GLY A 111 -27.90 31.97 17.13
CA GLY A 111 -27.95 32.19 18.58
C GLY A 111 -28.48 31.00 19.39
N CYS A 112 -28.68 29.84 18.77
CA CYS A 112 -29.02 28.61 19.49
C CYS A 112 -27.73 27.96 20.01
N LEU A 113 -27.45 28.12 21.30
CA LEU A 113 -26.27 27.54 21.95
C LEU A 113 -26.63 26.25 22.71
N ASN A 114 -27.84 26.19 23.28
CA ASN A 114 -28.23 25.13 24.18
C ASN A 114 -29.46 24.35 23.69
N LEU A 115 -29.65 23.13 24.23
CA LEU A 115 -30.86 22.35 24.03
C LEU A 115 -32.13 23.07 24.54
N ASP A 116 -32.00 23.98 25.50
CA ASP A 116 -33.09 24.84 25.97
C ASP A 116 -33.56 25.85 24.94
N ASP A 117 -32.62 26.49 24.25
CA ASP A 117 -32.90 27.46 23.19
C ASP A 117 -33.52 26.73 22.00
N LEU A 118 -33.01 25.52 21.71
CA LEU A 118 -33.58 24.65 20.70
C LEU A 118 -34.98 24.15 21.07
N ALA A 119 -35.26 23.87 22.35
CA ALA A 119 -36.60 23.48 22.78
C ALA A 119 -37.60 24.63 22.68
N GLN A 120 -37.14 25.88 22.71
CA GLN A 120 -37.96 27.08 22.46
C GLN A 120 -38.10 27.41 20.97
N PHE A 121 -37.78 26.47 20.08
CA PHE A 121 -37.80 26.60 18.63
C PHE A 121 -39.00 27.43 18.12
N ASP A 122 -38.71 28.67 17.75
CA ASP A 122 -39.73 29.61 17.32
C ASP A 122 -39.97 29.51 15.81
N SER A 123 -41.15 29.96 15.39
CA SER A 123 -41.57 30.19 14.00
C SER A 123 -40.52 30.98 13.19
N GLN A 124 -39.75 31.86 13.82
CA GLN A 124 -38.69 32.64 13.19
C GLN A 124 -37.46 31.79 12.81
N LEU A 125 -37.08 30.80 13.63
CA LEU A 125 -36.01 29.85 13.32
C LEU A 125 -36.43 28.88 12.20
N GLN A 126 -37.72 28.55 12.13
CA GLN A 126 -38.26 27.75 11.03
C GLN A 126 -38.17 28.50 9.70
N LEU A 127 -38.46 29.80 9.69
CA LEU A 127 -38.33 30.66 8.51
C LEU A 127 -36.88 30.87 8.09
N SER A 128 -35.96 31.05 9.04
CA SER A 128 -34.54 31.18 8.73
C SER A 128 -33.95 29.87 8.21
N LEU A 129 -34.32 28.72 8.77
CA LEU A 129 -33.91 27.42 8.23
C LEU A 129 -34.50 27.20 6.83
N ALA A 130 -35.79 27.48 6.62
CA ALA A 130 -36.40 27.36 5.30
C ALA A 130 -35.70 28.25 4.23
N ALA A 131 -35.24 29.44 4.62
CA ALA A 131 -34.52 30.36 3.74
C ALA A 131 -33.13 29.84 3.29
N TRP A 132 -32.54 28.89 4.02
CA TRP A 132 -31.22 28.34 3.71
C TRP A 132 -31.27 27.13 2.77
N GLY A 133 -32.46 26.77 2.25
CA GLY A 133 -32.60 25.78 1.17
C GLY A 133 -32.38 24.33 1.61
N TYR A 134 -32.77 23.97 2.83
CA TYR A 134 -32.53 22.63 3.38
C TYR A 134 -33.43 21.53 2.79
N TYR A 135 -32.92 20.30 2.85
CA TYR A 135 -33.67 19.10 2.53
C TYR A 135 -34.84 18.93 3.50
N TYR A 136 -36.04 18.76 2.95
CA TYR A 136 -37.28 18.58 3.71
C TYR A 136 -37.21 17.44 4.74
N GLU A 137 -36.41 16.40 4.47
CA GLU A 137 -36.18 15.29 5.41
C GLU A 137 -35.46 15.71 6.70
N ASP A 138 -34.42 16.54 6.59
CA ASP A 138 -33.64 17.02 7.73
C ASP A 138 -34.49 17.94 8.62
N TYR A 139 -35.33 18.77 7.98
CA TYR A 139 -36.31 19.59 8.69
C TYR A 139 -37.31 18.74 9.48
N ILE A 140 -37.82 17.65 8.89
CA ILE A 140 -38.73 16.74 9.60
C ILE A 140 -38.02 16.08 10.80
N ARG A 141 -36.76 15.64 10.63
CA ARG A 141 -35.97 15.05 11.71
C ARG A 141 -35.75 16.05 12.86
N LEU A 142 -35.36 17.28 12.53
CA LEU A 142 -35.16 18.35 13.49
C LEU A 142 -36.48 18.68 14.23
N SER A 143 -37.56 18.90 13.49
CA SER A 143 -38.90 19.19 14.04
C SER A 143 -39.39 18.08 14.97
N ARG A 144 -39.23 16.81 14.57
CA ARG A 144 -39.58 15.66 15.41
C ARG A 144 -38.73 15.62 16.67
N GLY A 145 -37.41 15.81 16.54
CA GLY A 145 -36.49 15.83 17.67
C GLY A 145 -36.81 16.95 18.67
N VAL A 146 -37.09 18.16 18.17
CA VAL A 146 -37.50 19.32 18.99
C VAL A 146 -38.81 19.04 19.72
N LYS A 147 -39.80 18.44 19.06
CA LYS A 147 -41.06 18.06 19.73
C LYS A 147 -40.84 17.07 20.87
N VAL A 148 -39.92 16.11 20.69
CA VAL A 148 -39.52 15.18 21.77
C VAL A 148 -38.85 15.92 22.92
N LEU A 149 -37.96 16.88 22.62
CA LEU A 149 -37.33 17.73 23.63
C LEU A 149 -38.34 18.63 24.37
N GLN A 150 -39.35 19.15 23.68
CA GLN A 150 -40.43 19.95 24.27
C GLN A 150 -41.32 19.10 25.18
N ALA A 151 -41.67 17.88 24.74
CA ALA A 151 -42.46 16.95 25.53
C ALA A 151 -41.73 16.50 26.81
N SER A 152 -40.40 16.38 26.74
CA SER A 152 -39.57 16.02 27.90
C SER A 152 -39.13 17.20 28.76
N ARG A 153 -39.39 18.47 28.35
CA ARG A 153 -38.90 19.70 29.01
C ARG A 153 -39.23 19.77 30.50
N GLY A 154 -40.39 19.28 30.92
CA GLY A 154 -40.81 19.29 32.33
C GLY A 154 -40.13 18.24 33.22
N SER A 155 -39.54 17.21 32.63
CA SER A 155 -38.81 16.13 33.29
C SER A 155 -37.34 16.07 32.83
N ARG A 156 -36.85 17.13 32.17
CA ARG A 156 -35.50 17.17 31.63
C ARG A 156 -34.53 17.43 32.77
N ASP A 157 -34.28 16.36 33.50
CA ASP A 157 -33.33 16.32 34.57
C ASP A 157 -31.91 16.42 33.98
N GLN A 158 -31.00 17.01 34.75
CA GLN A 158 -29.58 17.19 34.41
C GLN A 158 -28.93 15.87 33.96
N ASP A 159 -29.49 14.74 34.42
CA ASP A 159 -29.18 13.37 34.05
C ASP A 159 -29.30 13.05 32.56
N TYR A 160 -30.20 13.69 31.81
CA TYR A 160 -30.31 13.48 30.37
C TYR A 160 -29.12 14.08 29.61
N GLU A 161 -28.71 15.30 29.99
CA GLU A 161 -27.55 15.96 29.41
C GLU A 161 -26.26 15.22 29.78
N ILE A 162 -26.15 14.75 31.03
CA ILE A 162 -25.06 13.86 31.49
C ILE A 162 -25.00 12.58 30.65
N ARG A 163 -26.15 11.96 30.37
CA ARG A 163 -26.22 10.74 29.54
C ARG A 163 -25.75 10.99 28.10
N LEU A 164 -26.11 12.13 27.51
CA LEU A 164 -25.63 12.54 26.19
C LEU A 164 -24.11 12.74 26.19
N VAL A 165 -23.56 13.46 27.16
CA VAL A 165 -22.11 13.67 27.25
C VAL A 165 -21.37 12.35 27.47
N HIS A 166 -21.91 11.43 28.28
CA HIS A 166 -21.36 10.08 28.43
C HIS A 166 -21.41 9.28 27.11
N SER A 167 -22.48 9.40 26.33
CA SER A 167 -22.57 8.82 24.98
C SER A 167 -21.49 9.38 24.07
N LEU A 168 -21.29 10.70 24.07
CA LEU A 168 -20.28 11.37 23.26
C LEU A 168 -18.87 10.92 23.64
N ALA A 169 -18.56 10.84 24.94
CA ALA A 169 -17.29 10.32 25.44
C ALA A 169 -17.03 8.90 24.93
N LYS A 170 -18.03 8.02 25.03
CA LYS A 170 -17.96 6.63 24.55
C LYS A 170 -17.78 6.57 23.03
N ARG A 171 -18.47 7.42 22.26
CA ARG A 171 -18.37 7.47 20.79
C ARG A 171 -16.97 7.94 20.36
N ARG A 172 -16.44 9.01 20.95
CA ARG A 172 -15.06 9.47 20.65
C ARG A 172 -14.01 8.42 20.99
N LEU A 173 -14.18 7.70 22.11
CA LEU A 173 -13.30 6.57 22.43
C LEU A 173 -13.42 5.47 21.38
N ASN A 174 -14.63 5.14 20.94
CA ASN A 174 -14.82 4.13 19.90
C ASN A 174 -14.23 4.55 18.55
N GLU A 175 -14.35 5.84 18.17
CA GLU A 175 -13.71 6.41 16.97
C GLU A 175 -12.18 6.32 17.06
N LYS A 176 -11.59 6.60 18.23
CA LYS A 176 -10.15 6.44 18.47
C LYS A 176 -9.71 5.00 18.18
N TRP A 177 -10.41 4.01 18.74
CA TRP A 177 -10.09 2.59 18.54
C TRP A 177 -10.41 2.10 17.12
N SER A 178 -11.43 2.67 16.48
CA SER A 178 -11.78 2.38 15.09
C SER A 178 -10.70 2.83 14.12
N PHE A 179 -10.17 4.04 14.29
CA PHE A 179 -9.07 4.56 13.47
C PHE A 179 -7.78 3.74 13.69
N ALA A 180 -7.48 3.40 14.94
CA ALA A 180 -6.35 2.51 15.26
C ALA A 180 -6.54 1.12 14.61
N GLY A 181 -7.74 0.56 14.66
CA GLY A 181 -8.08 -0.73 14.03
C GLY A 181 -7.96 -0.69 12.50
N ALA A 182 -8.44 0.37 11.85
CA ALA A 182 -8.33 0.55 10.41
C ALA A 182 -6.87 0.63 9.94
N LEU A 183 -6.01 1.29 10.71
CA LEU A 183 -4.57 1.34 10.42
C LEU A 183 -3.90 -0.03 10.59
N ILE A 184 -4.21 -0.76 11.67
CA ILE A 184 -3.69 -2.12 11.87
C ILE A 184 -4.10 -3.03 10.71
N PHE A 185 -5.37 -2.95 10.30
CA PHE A 185 -5.89 -3.70 9.16
C PHE A 185 -5.21 -3.32 7.83
N GLY A 186 -5.00 -2.02 7.57
CA GLY A 186 -4.26 -1.57 6.40
C GLY A 186 -2.81 -2.08 6.36
N CYS A 187 -2.13 -2.04 7.52
CA CYS A 187 -0.78 -2.56 7.67
C CYS A 187 -0.73 -4.09 7.43
N THR A 188 -1.63 -4.87 8.02
CA THR A 188 -1.62 -6.34 7.84
C THR A 188 -1.88 -6.73 6.38
N VAL A 189 -2.82 -6.06 5.71
CA VAL A 189 -3.10 -6.29 4.29
C VAL A 189 -1.88 -5.95 3.43
N ALA A 190 -1.22 -4.81 3.66
CA ALA A 190 0.00 -4.42 2.94
C ALA A 190 1.13 -5.43 3.13
N LEU A 191 1.31 -5.95 4.36
CA LEU A 191 2.28 -7.01 4.66
C LEU A 191 1.96 -8.29 3.86
N CYS A 192 0.69 -8.71 3.81
CA CYS A 192 0.28 -9.88 3.03
C CYS A 192 0.58 -9.74 1.54
N PHE A 193 0.36 -8.56 0.95
CA PHE A 193 0.71 -8.30 -0.45
C PHE A 193 2.21 -8.39 -0.69
N LEU A 194 3.03 -7.78 0.18
CA LEU A 194 4.50 -7.87 0.09
C LEU A 194 5.01 -9.31 0.20
N ILE A 195 4.42 -10.12 1.08
CA ILE A 195 4.75 -11.55 1.21
C ILE A 195 4.44 -12.30 -0.08
N LYS A 196 3.26 -12.07 -0.66
CA LYS A 196 2.82 -12.73 -1.90
C LYS A 196 3.77 -12.41 -3.07
N ASP A 197 4.13 -11.14 -3.23
CA ASP A 197 4.98 -10.70 -4.34
C ASP A 197 6.42 -11.21 -4.18
N LEU A 198 6.94 -11.26 -2.95
CA LEU A 198 8.23 -11.89 -2.65
C LEU A 198 8.21 -13.38 -3.00
N MET A 199 7.14 -14.10 -2.64
CA MET A 199 7.00 -15.52 -2.92
C MET A 199 6.99 -15.78 -4.44
N PHE A 200 6.30 -14.93 -5.21
CA PHE A 200 6.30 -15.00 -6.67
C PHE A 200 7.71 -14.75 -7.25
N TYR A 201 8.43 -13.76 -6.72
CA TYR A 201 9.80 -13.47 -7.16
C TYR A 201 10.78 -14.61 -6.88
N VAL A 202 10.68 -15.25 -5.71
CA VAL A 202 11.55 -16.39 -5.36
C VAL A 202 11.27 -17.60 -6.24
N ILE A 203 10.00 -17.98 -6.41
CA ILE A 203 9.61 -19.14 -7.24
C ILE A 203 9.95 -18.88 -8.72
N GLY A 204 9.66 -17.67 -9.22
CA GLY A 204 10.02 -17.26 -10.57
C GLY A 204 11.53 -17.22 -10.80
N GLY A 205 12.30 -16.68 -9.84
CA GLY A 205 13.76 -16.62 -9.94
C GLY A 205 14.41 -18.00 -9.98
N ILE A 206 13.95 -18.94 -9.13
CA ILE A 206 14.48 -20.31 -9.10
C ILE A 206 14.20 -21.02 -10.43
N THR A 207 12.99 -20.91 -10.97
CA THR A 207 12.63 -21.56 -12.24
C THR A 207 13.46 -21.04 -13.41
N VAL A 208 13.65 -19.72 -13.54
CA VAL A 208 14.51 -19.13 -14.57
C VAL A 208 15.96 -19.57 -14.40
N SER A 209 16.46 -19.63 -13.16
CA SER A 209 17.83 -20.10 -12.89
C SER A 209 18.05 -21.56 -13.27
N ILE A 210 17.08 -22.44 -13.00
CA ILE A 210 17.16 -23.86 -13.40
C ILE A 210 17.20 -23.99 -14.92
N ILE A 211 16.34 -23.26 -15.63
CA ILE A 211 16.31 -23.27 -17.09
C ILE A 211 17.66 -22.82 -17.66
N ALA A 212 18.19 -21.69 -17.18
CA ALA A 212 19.50 -21.20 -17.60
C ALA A 212 20.62 -22.22 -17.35
N PHE A 213 20.60 -22.90 -16.20
CA PHE A 213 21.59 -23.92 -15.85
C PHE A 213 21.52 -25.17 -16.77
N VAL A 214 20.32 -25.62 -17.13
CA VAL A 214 20.17 -26.74 -18.08
C VAL A 214 20.69 -26.35 -19.46
N PHE A 215 20.42 -25.13 -19.92
CA PHE A 215 20.96 -24.62 -21.18
C PHE A 215 22.49 -24.53 -21.16
N THR A 216 23.10 -24.05 -20.08
CA THR A 216 24.57 -23.97 -19.98
C THR A 216 25.21 -25.35 -19.95
N ILE A 217 24.64 -26.32 -19.23
CA ILE A 217 25.13 -27.71 -19.25
C ILE A 217 25.05 -28.29 -20.67
N LYS A 218 23.90 -28.15 -21.34
CA LYS A 218 23.73 -28.65 -22.71
C LYS A 218 24.78 -28.06 -23.65
N PHE A 219 25.01 -26.74 -23.55
CA PHE A 219 26.02 -26.05 -24.33
C PHE A 219 27.44 -26.57 -24.04
N LEU A 220 27.79 -26.77 -22.76
CA LEU A 220 29.09 -27.31 -22.35
C LEU A 220 29.28 -28.75 -22.84
N CYS A 221 28.26 -29.59 -22.77
CA CYS A 221 28.31 -30.96 -23.29
C CYS A 221 28.50 -31.00 -24.81
N GLU A 222 27.78 -30.16 -25.56
CA GLU A 222 27.96 -30.05 -27.02
C GLU A 222 29.36 -29.52 -27.38
N LEU A 223 29.87 -28.54 -26.63
CA LEU A 223 31.22 -28.03 -26.80
C LEU A 223 32.28 -29.11 -26.52
N ALA A 224 32.15 -29.83 -25.41
CA ALA A 224 33.06 -30.91 -25.03
C ALA A 224 33.06 -32.04 -26.08
N ALA A 225 31.90 -32.45 -26.59
CA ALA A 225 31.81 -33.46 -27.65
C ALA A 225 32.54 -33.01 -28.93
N ARG A 226 32.43 -31.73 -29.30
CA ARG A 226 33.19 -31.16 -30.43
C ARG A 226 34.69 -31.13 -30.17
N VAL A 227 35.14 -30.83 -28.96
CA VAL A 227 36.57 -30.83 -28.60
C VAL A 227 37.14 -32.26 -28.55
N VAL A 228 36.41 -33.22 -27.99
CA VAL A 228 36.85 -34.62 -27.92
C VAL A 228 36.93 -35.23 -29.32
N SER A 229 35.94 -34.98 -30.19
CA SER A 229 36.01 -35.44 -31.59
C SER A 229 37.14 -34.80 -32.40
N PHE A 230 37.57 -33.59 -32.02
CA PHE A 230 38.77 -32.97 -32.56
C PHE A 230 40.04 -33.70 -32.09
N LEU A 231 40.19 -33.94 -30.79
CA LEU A 231 41.35 -34.61 -30.21
C LEU A 231 41.49 -36.08 -30.67
N GLN A 232 40.38 -36.80 -30.83
CA GLN A 232 40.40 -38.20 -31.29
C GLN A 232 40.73 -38.35 -32.78
N ASN A 233 40.60 -37.29 -33.59
CA ASN A 233 40.92 -37.31 -35.01
C ASN A 233 42.37 -36.88 -35.32
N GLU A 234 43.22 -36.69 -34.31
CA GLU A 234 44.67 -36.54 -34.51
C GLU A 234 45.31 -37.90 -34.83
N ASP A 235 45.17 -38.34 -36.09
CA ASP A 235 45.98 -39.43 -36.64
C ASP A 235 47.48 -39.02 -36.62
N PRO A 236 48.38 -39.75 -35.93
CA PRO A 236 49.77 -39.33 -35.72
C PRO A 236 50.66 -39.37 -36.98
N GLY A 237 50.09 -39.58 -38.18
CA GLY A 237 50.84 -39.85 -39.42
C GLY A 237 50.88 -38.73 -40.46
N ARG A 238 50.27 -37.55 -40.24
CA ARG A 238 50.13 -36.55 -41.32
C ARG A 238 50.30 -35.11 -40.85
N ARG A 239 51.57 -34.71 -40.64
CA ARG A 239 51.95 -33.29 -40.56
C ARG A 239 51.65 -32.58 -41.88
N GLY A 240 50.60 -31.79 -41.88
CA GLY A 240 50.47 -30.61 -42.71
C GLY A 240 49.88 -29.54 -41.81
N ASP A 241 50.49 -28.35 -41.78
CA ASP A 241 50.08 -27.24 -40.94
C ASP A 241 48.60 -26.92 -41.14
N ARG A 242 47.77 -27.34 -40.18
CA ARG A 242 46.33 -27.05 -40.14
C ARG A 242 46.08 -26.32 -38.84
N SER A 243 45.76 -25.03 -38.94
CA SER A 243 45.30 -24.22 -37.82
C SER A 243 43.83 -24.53 -37.53
N ILE A 244 43.46 -24.62 -36.25
CA ILE A 244 42.08 -24.81 -35.75
C ILE A 244 41.08 -23.83 -36.40
N TYR A 245 41.58 -22.66 -36.83
CA TYR A 245 40.79 -21.61 -37.46
C TYR A 245 40.18 -22.02 -38.81
N ASP A 246 40.86 -22.84 -39.61
CA ASP A 246 40.37 -23.23 -40.95
C ASP A 246 39.22 -24.25 -40.88
N TYR A 247 39.16 -25.04 -39.80
CA TYR A 247 38.09 -26.01 -39.58
C TYR A 247 36.78 -25.32 -39.19
N VAL A 248 36.84 -24.29 -38.35
CA VAL A 248 35.68 -23.48 -37.92
C VAL A 248 35.08 -22.70 -39.10
N ARG A 249 35.90 -22.35 -40.11
CA ARG A 249 35.48 -21.60 -41.30
C ARG A 249 34.90 -22.46 -42.44
N GLY A 250 34.99 -23.79 -42.38
CA GLY A 250 34.39 -24.69 -43.37
C GLY A 250 35.12 -24.74 -44.72
N ASN A 251 36.42 -24.47 -44.77
CA ASN A 251 37.21 -24.47 -46.01
C ASN A 251 37.78 -25.88 -46.29
N TYR A 252 37.00 -26.76 -46.93
CA TYR A 252 37.30 -28.19 -47.05
C TYR A 252 38.07 -28.62 -48.32
N LEU A 253 38.46 -27.70 -49.20
CA LEU A 253 39.03 -28.06 -50.50
C LEU A 253 40.54 -27.83 -50.53
N ASP A 254 41.29 -28.84 -50.08
CA ASP A 254 42.74 -28.91 -50.25
C ASP A 254 43.06 -29.50 -51.64
N PRO A 255 43.79 -28.79 -52.53
CA PRO A 255 44.16 -29.27 -53.86
C PRO A 255 44.86 -30.63 -53.86
N ARG A 256 45.53 -30.99 -52.75
CA ARG A 256 46.23 -32.27 -52.58
C ARG A 256 45.30 -33.48 -52.36
N SER A 257 44.00 -33.24 -52.15
CA SER A 257 42.98 -34.28 -51.90
C SER A 257 42.21 -34.70 -53.16
N CYS A 258 42.48 -34.03 -54.28
CA CYS A 258 41.88 -34.28 -55.59
C CYS A 258 42.85 -35.08 -56.47
N LYS A 259 42.39 -36.21 -57.02
CA LYS A 259 43.13 -36.97 -58.05
C LYS A 259 42.42 -36.79 -59.37
N VAL A 260 43.07 -36.13 -60.33
CA VAL A 260 42.55 -36.02 -61.70
C VAL A 260 42.93 -37.28 -62.47
N SER A 261 41.95 -37.96 -63.05
CA SER A 261 42.14 -39.04 -64.01
C SER A 261 41.65 -38.58 -65.37
N TRP A 262 42.53 -38.64 -66.36
CA TRP A 262 42.21 -38.40 -67.75
C TRP A 262 41.67 -39.70 -68.33
N ASP A 263 40.48 -39.67 -68.94
CA ASP A 263 39.81 -40.88 -69.45
C ASP A 263 40.22 -41.22 -70.90
N TRP A 264 41.35 -40.70 -71.37
CA TRP A 264 41.87 -40.96 -72.71
C TRP A 264 43.27 -41.57 -72.71
N LYS A 265 43.67 -42.13 -73.86
CA LYS A 265 45.01 -42.69 -74.14
C LYS A 265 45.57 -42.08 -75.43
N ASP A 266 46.82 -41.64 -75.38
CA ASP A 266 47.50 -41.04 -76.53
C ASP A 266 48.00 -42.10 -77.53
N PRO A 267 48.05 -41.79 -78.86
CA PRO A 267 47.60 -40.55 -79.50
C PRO A 267 46.10 -40.60 -79.88
N GLN A 268 45.39 -39.47 -79.72
CA GLN A 268 43.97 -39.35 -80.07
C GLN A 268 43.74 -38.33 -81.19
N GLU A 269 42.82 -38.63 -82.10
CA GLU A 269 42.48 -37.78 -83.25
C GLU A 269 41.76 -36.48 -82.82
N VAL A 270 42.15 -35.36 -83.44
CA VAL A 270 41.63 -34.01 -83.13
C VAL A 270 40.18 -33.89 -83.59
N GLY A 271 39.28 -33.45 -82.70
CA GLY A 271 37.85 -33.24 -82.98
C GLY A 271 36.88 -34.02 -82.08
N GLN A 272 37.39 -34.91 -81.23
CA GLN A 272 36.57 -35.63 -80.24
C GLN A 272 36.56 -34.97 -78.86
N THR A 273 35.45 -35.16 -78.15
CA THR A 273 35.25 -34.65 -76.79
C THR A 273 36.17 -35.33 -75.79
N MET A 274 37.06 -34.56 -75.16
CA MET A 274 37.93 -35.04 -74.09
C MET A 274 37.25 -34.85 -72.72
N SER A 275 37.31 -35.88 -71.89
CA SER A 275 36.76 -35.86 -70.53
C SER A 275 37.81 -36.25 -69.49
N PHE A 276 37.74 -35.58 -68.34
CA PHE A 276 38.54 -35.92 -67.17
C PHE A 276 37.65 -35.99 -65.94
N ARG A 277 38.03 -36.85 -65.01
CA ARG A 277 37.32 -37.04 -63.74
C ARG A 277 38.19 -36.62 -62.58
N VAL A 278 37.68 -35.70 -61.77
CA VAL A 278 38.33 -35.29 -60.52
C VAL A 278 37.76 -36.12 -59.38
N HIS A 279 38.61 -36.98 -58.80
CA HIS A 279 38.24 -37.83 -57.68
C HIS A 279 38.63 -37.16 -56.36
N VAL A 280 37.65 -36.74 -55.56
CA VAL A 280 37.87 -36.21 -54.20
C VAL A 280 37.81 -37.36 -53.20
N ARG A 281 38.92 -37.63 -52.51
CA ARG A 281 39.12 -38.91 -51.80
C ARG A 281 38.32 -39.16 -50.52
N ARG A 282 37.39 -38.29 -50.09
CA ARG A 282 36.71 -38.50 -48.79
C ARG A 282 35.19 -38.40 -48.73
N TRP A 283 34.47 -38.13 -49.83
CA TRP A 283 33.01 -38.20 -49.82
C TRP A 283 32.47 -38.73 -51.16
N ARG A 284 31.35 -39.46 -51.10
CA ARG A 284 30.65 -40.09 -52.23
C ARG A 284 30.74 -39.25 -53.50
N ARG A 285 31.30 -39.87 -54.54
CA ARG A 285 31.20 -39.56 -55.99
C ARG A 285 30.44 -38.26 -56.30
N LEU A 286 31.15 -37.13 -56.23
CA LEU A 286 30.75 -35.89 -56.88
C LEU A 286 31.38 -35.89 -58.27
N ASP A 287 30.64 -36.41 -59.26
CA ASP A 287 31.06 -36.40 -60.66
C ASP A 287 30.84 -34.98 -61.23
N LEU A 288 31.77 -34.07 -60.95
CA LEU A 288 31.88 -32.82 -61.69
C LEU A 288 32.54 -33.15 -63.05
N CYS A 289 31.71 -33.44 -64.05
CA CYS A 289 32.14 -33.65 -65.43
C CYS A 289 32.19 -32.28 -66.12
N THR A 290 33.38 -31.74 -66.37
CA THR A 290 33.56 -30.51 -67.15
C THR A 290 34.05 -30.88 -68.54
N THR A 291 33.23 -30.63 -69.54
CA THR A 291 33.53 -30.95 -70.95
C THR A 291 34.20 -29.74 -71.60
N PHE A 292 35.43 -29.89 -72.09
CA PHE A 292 36.08 -28.86 -72.91
C PHE A 292 36.07 -29.29 -74.38
N PHE A 293 35.53 -28.44 -75.24
CA PHE A 293 35.70 -28.55 -76.69
C PHE A 293 36.90 -27.71 -77.11
N PHE A 294 37.94 -28.35 -77.64
CA PHE A 294 38.93 -27.63 -78.45
C PHE A 294 38.42 -27.60 -79.89
N LEU A 295 37.85 -26.47 -80.28
CA LEU A 295 37.55 -26.13 -81.67
C LEU A 295 38.86 -25.69 -82.34
N ASN A 296 39.11 -26.24 -83.53
CA ASN A 296 39.93 -25.59 -84.55
C ASN A 296 38.96 -25.15 -85.66
#